data_AF-A0A1G5Q108-F1
#
_entry.id   AF-A0A1G5Q108-F1
#
_cell.length_a   1.000
_cell.length_b   1.000
_cell.length_c   1.000
_cell.angle_alpha   90.00
_cell.angle_beta   90.00
_cell.angle_gamma   90.00
#
_symmetry.space_group_name_H-M   'P 1'
#
loop_
_entity.id
_entity.type
_entity.pdbx_description
1 polymer ?
#
loop_
_entity_poly.entity_id
_entity_poly.type
_entity_poly.pdbx_seq_one_letter_code
_entity_poly.pdbx_strand_id
1 'polypeptide(L)'
;MQILALLSERMKVCMKIAEIKAEQDIPMMQPQRITSLLDMLRDKSTDFGLRPEYTESIFQLVIEETCCREEELIDQLLNEKVKK
;
A
#
# COMPACT_ATOMS: atom_id res chain seq x y z
N MET A 1 11.18 5.87 17.92
CA MET A 1 10.59 4.91 16.96
C MET A 1 9.76 5.64 15.89
N GLN A 2 10.32 6.64 15.18
CA GLN A 2 9.52 7.49 14.27
C GLN A 2 9.09 6.75 12.98
N ILE A 3 9.99 5.95 12.40
CA ILE A 3 9.70 5.17 11.18
C ILE A 3 8.54 4.20 11.42
N LEU A 4 8.53 3.48 12.55
CA LEU A 4 7.44 2.55 12.87
C LEU A 4 6.10 3.27 13.05
N ALA A 5 6.09 4.48 13.62
CA ALA A 5 4.88 5.26 13.77
C ALA A 5 4.31 5.66 12.39
N LEU A 6 5.16 6.16 11.49
CA LEU A 6 4.75 6.52 10.13
C LEU A 6 4.26 5.32 9.32
N LEU A 7 4.92 4.16 9.44
CA LEU A 7 4.47 2.92 8.80
C LEU A 7 3.10 2.47 9.33
N SER A 8 2.88 2.58 10.65
CA SER A 8 1.58 2.27 11.27
C SER A 8 0.47 3.21 10.78
N GLU A 9 0.75 4.52 10.71
CA GLU A 9 -0.21 5.50 10.19
C GLU A 9 -0.54 5.25 8.72
N ARG A 10 0.48 4.99 7.89
CA ARG A 10 0.29 4.62 6.49
C ARG A 10 -0.58 3.37 6.36
N MET A 11 -0.31 2.32 7.15
CA MET A 11 -1.08 1.08 7.13
C MET A 11 -2.55 1.31 7.48
N LYS A 12 -2.85 2.13 8.50
CA LYS A 12 -4.24 2.48 8.86
C LYS A 12 -5.00 3.11 7.69
N VAL A 13 -4.34 3.97 6.92
CA VAL A 13 -4.95 4.59 5.73
C VAL A 13 -5.20 3.54 4.64
N CYS A 14 -4.23 2.66 4.37
CA CYS A 14 -4.40 1.59 3.39
C CYS A 14 -5.52 0.61 3.76
N MET A 15 -5.71 0.28 5.04
CA MET A 15 -6.82 -0.58 5.47
C MET A 15 -8.19 0.05 5.19
N LYS A 16 -8.34 1.36 5.41
CA LYS A 16 -9.57 2.09 5.01
C LYS A 16 -9.78 2.09 3.50
N ILE A 17 -8.70 2.17 2.72
CA ILE A 17 -8.78 2.06 1.25
C ILE A 17 -9.25 0.65 0.86
N ALA A 18 -8.76 -0.41 1.51
CA ALA A 18 -9.21 -1.77 1.26
C ALA A 18 -10.70 -1.97 1.57
N GLU A 19 -11.22 -1.39 2.66
CA GLU A 19 -12.66 -1.39 2.96
C GLU A 19 -13.46 -0.79 1.78
N ILE A 20 -13.06 0.39 1.30
CA ILE A 20 -13.70 1.05 0.15
C ILE A 20 -13.56 0.20 -1.12
N LYS A 21 -12.41 -0.42 -1.36
CA LYS A 21 -12.19 -1.31 -2.51
C LYS A 21 -13.15 -2.50 -2.46
N ALA A 22 -13.31 -3.15 -1.31
CA ALA A 22 -14.24 -4.27 -1.13
C ALA A 22 -15.71 -3.86 -1.24
N GLU A 23 -16.06 -2.63 -0.86
CA GLU A 23 -17.40 -2.08 -1.03
C GLU A 23 -17.74 -1.77 -2.49
N GLN A 24 -16.77 -1.27 -3.25
CA GLN A 24 -16.95 -0.78 -4.62
C GLN A 24 -16.49 -1.79 -5.69
N ASP A 25 -16.16 -3.02 -5.30
CA ASP A 25 -15.64 -4.08 -6.18
C ASP A 25 -14.40 -3.65 -6.99
N ILE A 26 -13.54 -2.84 -6.37
CA ILE A 26 -12.28 -2.39 -6.96
C ILE A 26 -11.21 -3.46 -6.67
N PRO A 27 -10.44 -3.90 -7.68
CA PRO A 27 -9.35 -4.85 -7.47
C PRO A 27 -8.35 -4.36 -6.42
N MET A 28 -7.90 -5.27 -5.55
CA MET A 28 -6.84 -4.99 -4.57
C MET A 28 -5.61 -4.41 -5.28
N MET A 29 -5.14 -5.11 -6.32
CA MET A 29 -3.95 -4.71 -7.05
C MET A 29 -4.26 -3.72 -8.18
N GLN A 30 -3.51 -2.62 -8.21
CA GLN A 30 -3.60 -1.58 -9.24
C GLN A 30 -2.17 -1.26 -9.76
N PRO A 31 -1.66 -2.00 -10.77
CA PRO A 31 -0.24 -1.99 -11.14
C PRO A 31 0.25 -0.63 -11.60
N GLN A 32 -0.58 0.09 -12.35
CA GLN A 32 -0.26 1.43 -12.82
C GLN A 32 -0.04 2.40 -11.65
N ARG A 33 -0.81 2.26 -10.55
CA ARG A 33 -0.66 3.10 -9.35
C ARG A 33 0.68 2.86 -8.66
N ILE A 34 1.13 1.61 -8.60
CA ILE A 34 2.43 1.26 -7.99
C ILE A 34 3.57 1.78 -8.86
N THR A 35 3.52 1.56 -10.18
CA THR A 35 4.54 2.09 -11.10
C THR A 35 4.68 3.60 -10.97
N SER A 36 3.57 4.35 -11.03
CA SER A 36 3.61 5.81 -10.87
C SER A 36 4.14 6.27 -9.50
N LEU A 37 3.88 5.51 -8.44
CA LEU A 37 4.41 5.81 -7.11
C LEU A 37 5.93 5.59 -7.05
N LEU A 38 6.42 4.46 -7.56
CA LEU A 38 7.85 4.14 -7.56
C LEU A 38 8.65 5.13 -8.42
N ASP A 39 8.11 5.53 -9.57
CA ASP A 39 8.74 6.56 -10.41
C ASP A 39 8.83 7.91 -9.67
N MET A 40 7.74 8.34 -9.02
CA MET A 40 7.73 9.56 -8.21
C MET A 40 8.72 9.49 -7.02
N LEU A 41 8.86 8.33 -6.39
CA LEU A 41 9.82 8.13 -5.30
C LEU A 41 11.27 8.18 -5.78
N ARG A 42 11.54 7.64 -6.97
CA ARG A 42 12.87 7.68 -7.60
C ARG A 42 13.30 9.11 -7.89
N ASP A 43 12.38 9.93 -8.38
CA ASP A 43 12.65 11.35 -8.64
C ASP A 43 12.91 12.11 -7.34
N LYS A 44 12.01 11.95 -6.37
CA LYS A 44 12.07 12.67 -5.08
C LYS A 44 13.20 12.24 -4.17
N SER A 45 13.72 11.01 -4.28
CA SER A 45 14.77 10.54 -3.36
C SER A 45 16.00 11.46 -3.36
N THR A 46 16.30 12.06 -4.52
CA THR A 46 17.43 12.97 -4.69
C THR A 46 17.27 14.26 -3.89
N ASP A 47 16.05 14.80 -3.81
CA ASP A 47 15.72 15.99 -2.99
C ASP A 47 16.01 15.77 -1.50
N PHE A 48 15.95 14.52 -1.04
CA PHE A 48 16.25 14.13 0.34
C PHE A 48 17.70 13.62 0.53
N GLY A 49 18.54 13.70 -0.50
CA GLY A 49 19.92 13.21 -0.46
C GLY A 49 20.03 11.68 -0.37
N LEU A 50 18.99 10.95 -0.78
CA LEU A 50 18.95 9.49 -0.76
C LEU A 50 19.21 8.91 -2.15
N ARG A 51 19.85 7.74 -2.19
CA ARG A 51 20.01 6.98 -3.44
C ARG A 51 18.64 6.49 -3.92
N PRO A 52 18.29 6.66 -5.21
CA PRO A 52 16.98 6.24 -5.71
C PRO A 52 16.72 4.74 -5.54
N GLU A 53 17.71 3.90 -5.81
CA GLU A 53 17.54 2.43 -5.73
C GLU A 53 17.31 1.96 -4.29
N TYR A 54 17.93 2.66 -3.31
CA TYR A 54 17.72 2.38 -1.89
C TYR A 54 16.28 2.75 -1.46
N THR A 55 15.80 3.91 -1.90
CA THR A 55 14.45 4.39 -1.59
C THR A 55 13.40 3.49 -2.22
N GLU A 56 13.57 3.16 -3.50
CA GLU A 56 12.73 2.22 -4.24
C GLU A 56 12.63 0.87 -3.52
N SER A 57 13.77 0.28 -3.10
CA SER A 57 13.80 -1.00 -2.38
C SER A 57 13.01 -0.98 -1.07
N ILE A 58 13.11 0.11 -0.29
CA ILE A 58 12.35 0.25 0.96
C ILE A 58 10.85 0.31 0.66
N PHE A 59 10.46 1.15 -0.29
CA PHE A 59 9.04 1.33 -0.59
C PHE A 59 8.43 0.11 -1.27
N GLN A 60 9.20 -0.66 -2.03
CA GLN A 60 8.78 -1.95 -2.56
C GLN A 60 8.35 -2.90 -1.43
N LEU A 61 9.18 -3.07 -0.39
CA LEU A 61 8.84 -3.89 0.78
C LEU A 61 7.59 -3.38 1.51
N VAL A 62 7.49 -2.05 1.68
CA VAL A 62 6.33 -1.43 2.33
C VAL A 62 5.05 -1.64 1.52
N ILE A 63 5.13 -1.59 0.20
CA ILE A 63 4.02 -1.82 -0.71
C ILE A 63 3.60 -3.29 -0.70
N GLU A 64 4.53 -4.22 -0.75
CA GLU A 64 4.27 -5.66 -0.69
C GLU A 64 3.52 -6.04 0.59
N GLU A 65 3.98 -5.57 1.75
CA GLU A 65 3.27 -5.76 3.02
C GLU A 65 1.85 -5.19 2.95
N THR A 66 1.67 -4.02 2.34
CA THR A 66 0.34 -3.41 2.18
C THR A 66 -0.58 -4.27 1.35
N CYS A 67 -0.11 -4.77 0.19
CA CYS A 67 -0.89 -5.60 -0.70
C CYS A 67 -1.37 -6.88 0.02
N CYS A 68 -0.47 -7.54 0.76
CA CYS A 68 -0.80 -8.71 1.57
C CYS A 68 -1.91 -8.41 2.58
N ARG A 69 -1.77 -7.32 3.35
CA ARG A 69 -2.78 -6.92 4.36
C ARG A 69 -4.11 -6.51 3.72
N GLU A 70 -4.09 -5.83 2.57
CA GLU A 70 -5.30 -5.41 1.86
C GLU A 70 -6.05 -6.64 1.30
N GLU A 71 -5.34 -7.61 0.73
CA GLU A 71 -5.90 -8.86 0.22
C GLU A 71 -6.62 -9.65 1.31
N GLU A 72 -5.95 -9.89 2.44
CA GLU A 72 -6.54 -10.58 3.59
C GLU A 72 -7.84 -9.92 4.05
N LEU A 73 -7.87 -8.59 4.14
CA LEU A 73 -9.04 -7.84 4.59
C LEU A 73 -10.18 -7.89 3.57
N ILE A 74 -9.86 -7.68 2.29
CA ILE A 74 -10.87 -7.72 1.21
C ILE A 74 -11.51 -9.11 1.16
N ASP A 75 -10.72 -10.18 1.23
CA ASP A 75 -11.22 -11.55 1.25
C ASP A 75 -12.12 -11.82 2.47
N GLN A 76 -11.75 -11.33 3.65
CA GLN A 76 -12.59 -11.45 4.85
C GLN A 76 -13.95 -10.75 4.66
N LEU A 77 -13.95 -9.52 4.17
CA LEU A 77 -15.17 -8.73 3.97
C LEU A 77 -16.09 -9.34 2.91
N LEU A 78 -15.53 -9.85 1.81
CA LEU A 78 -16.29 -10.53 0.76
C LEU A 78 -16.93 -11.82 1.29
N ASN A 79 -16.19 -12.62 2.06
CA ASN A 79 -16.72 -13.85 2.66
C ASN A 79 -17.84 -13.59 3.68
N GLU A 80 -17.78 -12.49 4.43
CA GLU A 80 -18.85 -12.08 5.35
C GLU A 80 -20.12 -11.64 4.61
N LYS A 81 -19.99 -10.96 3.46
CA LYS A 81 -21.13 -10.58 2.63
C LYS A 81 -21.87 -11.79 2.07
N VAL A 82 -21.16 -12.85 1.68
CA VAL A 82 -21.76 -14.09 1.14
C VAL A 82 -22.53 -14.88 2.20
N LYS A 83 -22.18 -14.73 3.50
CA LYS A 83 -22.84 -15.42 4.61
C LYS A 83 -24.11 -14.72 5.13
N LYS A 84 -24.35 -13.46 4.74
CA LYS A 84 -25.54 -12.68 5.10
C LYS A 84 -26.60 -12.81 4.03
#